data_AF-A0AAV5YGB7-F1
#
_entry.id   AF-A0AAV5YGB7-F1
#
_cell.length_a   1.000
_cell.length_b   1.000
_cell.length_c   1.000
_cell.angle_alpha   90.00
_cell.angle_beta   90.00
_cell.angle_gamma   90.00
#
_symmetry.space_group_name_H-M   'P 1'
#
loop_
_entity.id
_entity.type
_entity.pdbx_description
1 polymer ?
#
loop_
_entity_poly.entity_id
_entity_poly.type
_entity_poly.pdbx_seq_one_letter_code
_entity_poly.pdbx_strand_id
1 'polypeptide(L)'
;MTPRGSSLGAGKPVSMPPTEWRAPIRTHLRRCLVAPPCGVGGLRRSRRSSAPRIWTLLGALPRAWVVRLAFGASIAASLSLAAPSDVWAQAGDANAGKAVYERKCLLCHGEKGDGNGAGAEHLAPRPRDFTKGLYKIRTTANKTPTDQDIFKVIAEGMPGTSMPAWAVLPEKDRWNLVAYVKTFAPEQFKEAPKKLELPKEVASSEASIKRGKEMFEAIECHKCHGTEGRADGPSRPELKDEWGHPIPPANLAKRWDFRGGATRTDIATRIANGVLGTPMPAFLDAVEKPEDIWHLTNFIVSLGMDRPAYATLITVSAATGAIPDDPGAEFWKKQAPQSVPLMGQVIVDPRNFNPAIDLMTIRAAYNDKEVAFHLTWDDPGETKGDGKQTFPDAVSLQFAPQIPTSTERPYFLMGDANDAVYLLRWEQGKGVGEAKANGPAKIAPLDGGEATGKAVFANGRYQLVMKRPLAAKGEGRPPFVPAAFTPVAVQAWEGGAGETGPKMSLTSWYYLRLEEPQSNRRFIIPPVVAILTLAAMILVVRTANRTR
;
A
#
# COMPACT_ATOMS: atom_id res chain seq x y z
N MET A 1 -8.54 24.01 -52.83
CA MET A 1 -7.16 23.72 -53.26
C MET A 1 -6.55 22.74 -52.28
N THR A 2 -6.16 21.59 -52.79
CA THR A 2 -5.56 20.42 -52.14
C THR A 2 -4.13 20.70 -51.62
N PRO A 3 -3.61 19.88 -50.68
CA PRO A 3 -2.45 20.18 -49.86
C PRO A 3 -1.11 19.76 -50.52
N ARG A 4 -0.03 20.48 -50.20
CA ARG A 4 1.35 20.09 -50.55
C ARG A 4 1.90 19.13 -49.49
N GLY A 5 2.20 17.91 -49.91
CA GLY A 5 2.93 16.91 -49.12
C GLY A 5 4.44 17.16 -49.16
N SER A 6 5.08 16.99 -48.02
CA SER A 6 6.53 16.86 -47.88
C SER A 6 6.84 15.40 -47.55
N SER A 7 7.50 14.73 -48.51
CA SER A 7 8.05 13.38 -48.39
C SER A 7 9.23 13.34 -47.43
N LEU A 8 9.13 12.58 -46.35
CA LEU A 8 10.28 12.14 -45.56
C LEU A 8 10.58 10.68 -45.93
N GLY A 9 11.82 10.46 -46.37
CA GLY A 9 12.31 9.20 -46.91
C GLY A 9 12.37 8.08 -45.87
N ALA A 10 12.11 6.87 -46.35
CA ALA A 10 12.25 5.62 -45.63
C ALA A 10 13.72 5.38 -45.21
N GLY A 11 13.98 5.37 -43.91
CA GLY A 11 15.23 4.87 -43.33
C GLY A 11 15.27 3.35 -43.33
N LYS A 12 16.34 2.78 -43.87
CA LYS A 12 16.63 1.33 -43.87
C LYS A 12 16.87 0.83 -42.44
N PRO A 13 16.50 -0.43 -42.11
CA PRO A 13 16.79 -1.03 -40.81
C PRO A 13 18.28 -1.39 -40.71
N VAL A 14 18.92 -0.97 -39.62
CA VAL A 14 20.29 -1.36 -39.27
C VAL A 14 20.24 -2.72 -38.56
N SER A 15 20.79 -3.75 -39.21
CA SER A 15 20.99 -5.10 -38.68
C SER A 15 22.18 -5.13 -37.71
N MET A 16 21.97 -5.60 -36.48
CA MET A 16 23.06 -5.96 -35.55
C MET A 16 23.47 -7.43 -35.76
N PRO A 17 24.78 -7.77 -35.70
CA PRO A 17 25.26 -9.13 -35.85
C PRO A 17 25.13 -9.96 -34.56
N PRO A 18 24.95 -11.30 -34.65
CA PRO A 18 24.92 -12.19 -33.50
C PRO A 18 26.34 -12.60 -33.11
N THR A 19 26.73 -12.37 -31.85
CA THR A 19 27.95 -12.97 -31.28
C THR A 19 27.61 -14.30 -30.61
N GLU A 20 28.14 -15.35 -31.22
CA GLU A 20 28.19 -16.73 -30.76
C GLU A 20 29.05 -16.88 -29.50
N TRP A 21 28.57 -17.60 -28.49
CA TRP A 21 29.42 -18.33 -27.55
C TRP A 21 28.77 -19.69 -27.24
N ARG A 22 29.29 -20.76 -27.84
CA ARG A 22 29.01 -22.16 -27.49
C ARG A 22 30.24 -22.79 -26.81
N ALA A 23 30.02 -23.28 -25.59
CA ALA A 23 30.56 -24.51 -24.95
C ALA A 23 32.09 -24.67 -24.70
N PRO A 24 32.56 -25.53 -23.75
CA PRO A 24 32.02 -26.88 -23.47
C PRO A 24 31.86 -27.34 -21.99
N ILE A 25 31.20 -28.49 -21.89
CA ILE A 25 30.82 -29.32 -20.73
C ILE A 25 31.84 -30.46 -20.52
N ARG A 26 31.97 -30.92 -19.25
CA ARG A 26 32.65 -32.11 -18.63
C ARG A 26 33.92 -31.72 -17.86
N THR A 27 34.06 -32.01 -16.56
CA THR A 27 34.05 -33.31 -15.85
C THR A 27 33.95 -33.01 -14.34
N HIS A 28 33.09 -33.59 -13.49
CA HIS A 28 33.23 -34.91 -12.85
C HIS A 28 31.98 -35.25 -12.03
N LEU A 29 31.47 -36.46 -12.21
CA LEU A 29 30.47 -37.15 -11.37
C LEU A 29 31.12 -38.44 -10.84
N ARG A 30 30.94 -38.72 -9.54
CA ARG A 30 31.04 -39.98 -8.75
C ARG A 30 31.41 -39.55 -7.32
N ARG A 31 30.78 -39.92 -6.20
CA ARG A 31 29.96 -41.04 -5.70
C ARG A 31 29.46 -40.52 -4.31
N CYS A 32 28.28 -40.79 -3.74
CA CYS A 32 27.72 -42.07 -3.28
C CYS A 32 26.24 -41.86 -2.89
N LEU A 33 25.42 -42.86 -3.19
CA LEU A 33 24.08 -43.09 -2.66
C LEU A 33 24.15 -44.35 -1.78
N VAL A 34 23.72 -44.27 -0.51
CA VAL A 34 23.09 -45.37 0.26
C VAL A 34 22.12 -44.72 1.27
N ALA A 35 20.90 -45.24 1.38
CA ALA A 35 19.77 -44.71 2.15
C ALA A 35 19.46 -45.54 3.46
N PRO A 36 18.28 -45.46 4.12
CA PRO A 36 17.95 -44.89 5.45
C PRO A 36 17.44 -45.99 6.46
N PRO A 37 16.46 -45.86 7.43
CA PRO A 37 15.69 -44.75 8.05
C PRO A 37 15.45 -44.86 9.62
N CYS A 38 14.46 -44.10 10.16
CA CYS A 38 13.79 -44.13 11.51
C CYS A 38 14.46 -43.29 12.63
N GLY A 39 13.76 -42.62 13.57
CA GLY A 39 12.36 -42.58 13.96
C GLY A 39 12.09 -41.54 15.08
N VAL A 40 10.85 -41.56 15.57
CA VAL A 40 10.09 -40.61 16.39
C VAL A 40 10.54 -40.50 17.87
N GLY A 41 10.36 -39.32 18.50
CA GLY A 41 9.86 -39.25 19.90
C GLY A 41 10.52 -38.28 20.89
N GLY A 42 9.70 -37.42 21.53
CA GLY A 42 9.76 -37.23 22.99
C GLY A 42 10.19 -35.87 23.56
N LEU A 43 9.24 -35.13 24.15
CA LEU A 43 9.46 -34.06 25.13
C LEU A 43 10.29 -34.54 26.34
N ARG A 44 11.14 -33.66 26.93
CA ARG A 44 11.16 -33.40 28.39
C ARG A 44 11.98 -32.17 28.80
N ARG A 45 11.52 -31.61 29.93
CA ARG A 45 11.89 -30.36 30.62
C ARG A 45 13.10 -30.53 31.56
N SER A 46 13.74 -29.39 31.85
CA SER A 46 14.53 -29.06 33.07
C SER A 46 15.94 -29.70 33.15
N ARG A 47 16.99 -29.12 33.75
CA ARG A 47 17.11 -28.26 34.94
C ARG A 47 18.54 -27.63 34.97
N ARG A 48 18.71 -26.56 35.74
CA ARG A 48 19.97 -25.91 36.15
C ARG A 48 21.02 -26.88 36.70
N SER A 49 22.31 -26.50 36.64
CA SER A 49 23.32 -26.46 37.73
C SER A 49 24.74 -26.52 37.12
N SER A 50 25.57 -25.47 37.29
CA SER A 50 26.55 -25.19 38.37
C SER A 50 27.97 -25.71 38.05
N ALA A 51 28.92 -24.79 38.11
CA ALA A 51 30.37 -24.99 37.98
C ALA A 51 30.97 -25.87 39.09
N PRO A 52 32.25 -26.28 38.94
CA PRO A 52 33.15 -26.45 40.07
C PRO A 52 34.42 -25.58 40.00
N ARG A 53 34.95 -25.28 41.19
CA ARG A 53 36.19 -24.57 41.51
C ARG A 53 37.24 -25.56 42.05
N ILE A 54 38.42 -24.99 42.36
CA ILE A 54 39.49 -25.40 43.33
C ILE A 54 40.56 -26.33 42.69
N TRP A 55 41.90 -26.08 42.70
CA TRP A 55 42.84 -25.73 43.80
C TRP A 55 44.13 -25.00 43.33
N THR A 56 44.46 -23.91 44.05
CA THR A 56 45.77 -23.44 44.60
C THR A 56 47.08 -23.38 43.79
N LEU A 57 47.74 -22.21 43.83
CA LEU A 57 49.04 -22.00 44.50
C LEU A 57 49.34 -20.49 44.69
N LEU A 58 49.59 -20.10 45.94
CA LEU A 58 50.11 -18.79 46.37
C LEU A 58 51.65 -18.83 46.40
N GLY A 59 52.33 -17.72 46.08
CA GLY A 59 53.70 -17.50 46.53
C GLY A 59 54.52 -16.45 45.78
N ALA A 60 54.74 -15.31 46.45
CA ALA A 60 55.88 -14.38 46.33
C ALA A 60 55.97 -13.38 45.14
N LEU A 61 55.61 -12.12 45.41
CA LEU A 61 56.06 -10.93 44.68
C LEU A 61 56.97 -10.07 45.60
N PRO A 62 58.15 -9.59 45.16
CA PRO A 62 58.90 -8.57 45.88
C PRO A 62 58.48 -7.15 45.48
N ARG A 63 58.24 -6.33 46.51
CA ARG A 63 58.09 -4.86 46.44
C ARG A 63 59.43 -4.21 46.08
N ALA A 64 59.63 -3.77 44.82
CA ALA A 64 60.71 -2.83 44.50
C ALA A 64 60.61 -2.17 43.11
N TRP A 65 59.44 -1.82 42.56
CA TRP A 65 59.39 -1.08 41.28
C TRP A 65 58.24 -0.05 41.20
N VAL A 66 57.89 0.55 42.34
CA VAL A 66 57.13 1.81 42.37
C VAL A 66 58.17 2.92 42.52
N VAL A 67 58.12 3.92 41.63
CA VAL A 67 59.07 5.04 41.43
C VAL A 67 60.08 4.78 40.29
N ARG A 68 59.65 4.97 39.03
CA ARG A 68 60.47 5.49 37.90
C ARG A 68 59.77 5.64 36.53
N LEU A 69 58.51 6.08 36.48
CA LEU A 69 57.92 6.61 35.23
C LEU A 69 57.11 7.89 35.49
N ALA A 70 57.72 8.82 36.20
CA ALA A 70 57.32 10.22 36.26
C ALA A 70 58.46 11.03 35.63
N PHE A 71 58.60 11.00 34.30
CA PHE A 71 59.31 11.97 33.46
C PHE A 71 59.23 11.46 32.00
N GLY A 72 58.06 11.64 31.40
CA GLY A 72 57.76 11.21 30.02
C GLY A 72 56.38 11.62 29.53
N ALA A 73 55.79 12.66 30.14
CA ALA A 73 54.42 13.10 29.89
C ALA A 73 54.35 14.64 29.80
N SER A 74 55.19 15.25 28.95
CA SER A 74 55.16 16.71 28.74
C SER A 74 55.37 17.18 27.30
N ILE A 75 55.37 16.28 26.31
CA ILE A 75 55.28 16.66 24.88
C ILE A 75 54.30 15.70 24.16
N ALA A 76 53.04 15.71 24.60
CA ALA A 76 51.92 15.07 23.87
C ALA A 76 50.57 15.64 24.34
N ALA A 77 50.53 16.91 24.72
CA ALA A 77 49.33 17.57 25.25
C ALA A 77 49.16 18.96 24.61
N SER A 78 49.25 19.04 23.29
CA SER A 78 49.02 20.30 22.54
C SER A 78 48.37 20.13 21.16
N LEU A 79 47.89 18.94 20.81
CA LEU A 79 47.10 18.72 19.61
C LEU A 79 46.03 17.66 19.92
N SER A 80 44.84 18.10 20.35
CA SER A 80 43.53 17.43 20.15
C SER A 80 42.48 18.09 21.05
N LEU A 81 42.17 19.34 20.75
CA LEU A 81 40.90 19.99 21.10
C LEU A 81 40.40 20.73 19.86
N ALA A 82 40.42 20.05 18.71
CA ALA A 82 39.39 20.29 17.73
C ALA A 82 38.18 19.53 18.25
N ALA A 83 37.20 20.26 18.79
CA ALA A 83 35.84 19.74 18.85
C ALA A 83 35.51 19.12 17.49
N PRO A 84 34.76 18.01 17.40
CA PRO A 84 34.17 17.65 16.12
C PRO A 84 33.40 18.88 15.69
N SER A 85 33.93 19.57 14.67
CA SER A 85 33.22 20.62 13.98
C SER A 85 31.95 19.96 13.52
N ASP A 86 30.88 20.24 14.25
CA ASP A 86 29.53 20.40 13.75
C ASP A 86 29.49 20.26 12.23
N VAL A 87 29.31 19.02 11.77
CA VAL A 87 28.92 18.72 10.39
C VAL A 87 27.46 19.17 10.29
N TRP A 88 27.26 20.48 10.30
CA TRP A 88 25.97 21.13 10.17
C TRP A 88 25.83 21.53 8.69
N ALA A 89 24.91 20.86 8.02
CA ALA A 89 24.44 21.06 6.64
C ALA A 89 25.52 20.96 5.54
N GLN A 90 25.47 19.90 4.75
CA GLN A 90 26.05 19.92 3.41
C GLN A 90 25.31 21.01 2.60
N ALA A 91 25.87 22.21 2.53
CA ALA A 91 25.34 23.28 1.69
C ALA A 91 25.31 22.80 0.23
N GLY A 92 24.12 22.72 -0.35
CA GLY A 92 23.95 22.36 -1.74
C GLY A 92 24.43 23.46 -2.69
N ASP A 93 24.84 23.08 -3.89
CA ASP A 93 25.13 24.00 -4.99
C ASP A 93 23.87 24.18 -5.85
N ALA A 94 23.32 25.40 -5.85
CA ALA A 94 22.11 25.72 -6.61
C ALA A 94 22.28 25.58 -8.14
N ASN A 95 23.48 25.80 -8.68
CA ASN A 95 23.74 25.63 -10.11
C ASN A 95 23.73 24.15 -10.51
N ALA A 96 24.36 23.29 -9.70
CA ALA A 96 24.26 21.85 -9.88
C ALA A 96 22.81 21.36 -9.68
N GLY A 97 22.09 21.96 -8.72
CA GLY A 97 20.69 21.67 -8.44
C GLY A 97 19.77 22.00 -9.61
N LYS A 98 20.00 23.13 -10.28
CA LYS A 98 19.28 23.53 -11.50
C LYS A 98 19.32 22.44 -12.58
N ALA A 99 20.50 21.91 -12.87
CA ALA A 99 20.66 20.86 -13.89
C ALA A 99 19.91 19.57 -13.53
N VAL A 100 19.78 19.25 -12.24
CA VAL A 100 18.95 18.12 -11.79
C VAL A 100 17.46 18.46 -11.91
N TYR A 101 17.06 19.66 -11.48
CA TYR A 101 15.68 20.14 -11.52
C TYR A 101 15.11 20.13 -12.93
N GLU A 102 15.84 20.66 -13.91
CA GLU A 102 15.41 20.73 -15.32
C GLU A 102 15.11 19.35 -15.90
N ARG A 103 15.86 18.33 -15.48
CA ARG A 103 15.70 16.95 -15.98
C ARG A 103 14.65 16.14 -15.23
N LYS A 104 14.36 16.48 -13.96
CA LYS A 104 13.60 15.61 -13.05
C LYS A 104 12.34 16.25 -12.47
N CYS A 105 12.32 17.56 -12.30
CA CYS A 105 11.27 18.29 -11.57
C CYS A 105 10.45 19.23 -12.46
N LEU A 106 11.08 19.78 -13.50
CA LEU A 106 10.50 20.83 -14.38
C LEU A 106 9.17 20.40 -15.01
N LEU A 107 9.03 19.14 -15.42
CA LEU A 107 7.80 18.65 -16.07
C LEU A 107 6.55 18.89 -15.22
N CYS A 108 6.68 18.80 -13.90
CA CYS A 108 5.58 19.02 -12.96
C CYS A 108 5.62 20.42 -12.35
N HIS A 109 6.77 20.87 -11.86
CA HIS A 109 6.89 22.10 -11.09
C HIS A 109 7.11 23.38 -11.94
N GLY A 110 7.32 23.24 -13.25
CA GLY A 110 7.52 24.36 -14.17
C GLY A 110 8.95 24.91 -14.16
N GLU A 111 9.36 25.58 -15.23
CA GLU A 111 10.70 26.20 -15.32
C GLU A 111 10.89 27.29 -14.26
N LYS A 112 9.81 28.00 -13.93
CA LYS A 112 9.79 29.09 -12.94
C LYS A 112 9.52 28.60 -11.51
N GLY A 113 9.35 27.29 -11.30
CA GLY A 113 8.99 26.75 -10.00
C GLY A 113 7.58 27.13 -9.52
N ASP A 114 6.70 27.54 -10.42
CA ASP A 114 5.34 28.03 -10.13
C ASP A 114 4.27 26.93 -10.08
N GLY A 115 4.67 25.67 -10.21
CA GLY A 115 3.74 24.53 -10.20
C GLY A 115 2.98 24.33 -11.51
N ASN A 116 3.32 25.07 -12.57
CA ASN A 116 2.64 25.05 -13.87
C ASN A 116 3.46 24.34 -14.96
N GLY A 117 4.15 23.24 -14.61
CA GLY A 117 4.80 22.40 -15.61
C GLY A 117 3.80 21.77 -16.58
N ALA A 118 4.27 21.31 -17.75
CA ALA A 118 3.40 20.74 -18.79
C ALA A 118 2.57 19.52 -18.30
N GLY A 119 3.01 18.83 -17.25
CA GLY A 119 2.24 17.74 -16.62
C GLY A 119 1.21 18.20 -15.59
N ALA A 120 1.25 19.44 -15.11
CA ALA A 120 0.51 19.89 -13.92
C ALA A 120 -1.01 19.77 -14.04
N GLU A 121 -1.57 19.90 -15.24
CA GLU A 121 -3.02 19.81 -15.46
C GLU A 121 -3.58 18.39 -15.25
N HIS A 122 -2.72 17.37 -15.28
CA HIS A 122 -3.11 15.98 -15.05
C HIS A 122 -2.90 15.52 -13.61
N LEU A 123 -2.44 16.40 -12.71
CA LEU A 123 -2.06 16.03 -11.35
C LEU A 123 -3.03 16.63 -10.32
N ALA A 124 -3.60 15.76 -9.49
CA ALA A 124 -4.39 16.13 -8.34
C ALA A 124 -3.81 15.44 -7.09
N PRO A 125 -3.28 16.17 -6.11
CA PRO A 125 -3.18 17.63 -6.05
C PRO A 125 -2.20 18.22 -7.06
N ARG A 126 -2.38 19.51 -7.39
CA ARG A 126 -1.44 20.28 -8.22
C ARG A 126 -0.02 20.28 -7.62
N PRO A 127 1.04 20.32 -8.45
CA PRO A 127 2.42 20.52 -7.99
C PRO A 127 2.58 21.79 -7.15
N ARG A 128 3.55 21.76 -6.24
CA ARG A 128 3.85 22.92 -5.38
C ARG A 128 4.38 24.09 -6.22
N ASP A 129 3.75 25.25 -6.03
CA ASP A 129 4.29 26.57 -6.37
C ASP A 129 5.32 26.98 -5.29
N PHE A 130 6.61 26.93 -5.67
CA PHE A 130 7.73 27.29 -4.81
C PHE A 130 7.92 28.81 -4.72
N THR A 131 7.41 29.59 -5.66
CA THR A 131 7.61 31.05 -5.73
C THR A 131 6.96 31.81 -4.57
N LYS A 132 5.98 31.18 -3.90
CA LYS A 132 5.30 31.71 -2.71
C LYS A 132 6.04 31.43 -1.41
N GLY A 133 7.02 30.52 -1.40
CA GLY A 133 7.68 30.10 -0.16
C GLY A 133 6.76 29.35 0.82
N LEU A 134 5.60 28.86 0.38
CA LEU A 134 4.61 28.19 1.23
C LEU A 134 4.76 26.67 1.19
N TYR A 135 5.31 26.09 2.27
CA TYR A 135 5.55 24.66 2.36
C TYR A 135 4.58 23.99 3.34
N LYS A 136 3.87 22.97 2.83
CA LYS A 136 2.87 22.19 3.59
C LYS A 136 3.50 21.34 4.70
N ILE A 137 4.67 20.78 4.44
CA ILE A 137 5.38 19.84 5.32
C ILE A 137 6.56 20.58 5.94
N ARG A 138 6.48 20.86 7.26
CA ARG A 138 7.50 21.64 7.99
C ARG A 138 7.56 21.29 9.47
N THR A 139 8.74 21.23 10.06
CA THR A 139 8.96 20.97 11.50
C THR A 139 9.17 22.26 12.32
N THR A 140 8.74 23.40 11.76
CA THR A 140 8.98 24.73 12.30
C THR A 140 7.73 25.36 12.88
N ALA A 141 7.92 26.34 13.78
CA ALA A 141 6.86 27.19 14.32
C ALA A 141 6.53 28.35 13.37
N ASN A 142 7.54 28.96 12.74
CA ASN A 142 7.36 29.97 11.69
C ASN A 142 7.10 29.34 10.31
N LYS A 143 6.67 30.15 9.33
CA LYS A 143 6.26 29.65 8.01
C LYS A 143 7.41 29.06 7.16
N THR A 144 8.66 29.37 7.51
CA THR A 144 9.85 28.88 6.81
C THR A 144 10.14 27.43 7.18
N PRO A 145 10.23 26.49 6.23
CA PRO A 145 10.67 25.11 6.49
C PRO A 145 12.18 25.06 6.75
N THR A 146 12.64 23.99 7.40
CA THR A 146 14.08 23.69 7.44
C THR A 146 14.56 23.10 6.11
N ASP A 147 15.86 23.19 5.83
CA ASP A 147 16.46 22.51 4.68
C ASP A 147 16.26 20.98 4.75
N GLN A 148 16.23 20.43 5.97
CA GLN A 148 15.92 19.02 6.22
C GLN A 148 14.47 18.66 5.87
N ASP A 149 13.50 19.55 6.11
CA ASP A 149 12.10 19.33 5.70
C ASP A 149 12.00 19.20 4.18
N ILE A 150 12.66 20.10 3.44
CA ILE A 150 12.69 20.07 1.97
C ILE A 150 13.42 18.82 1.49
N PHE A 151 14.58 18.50 2.08
CA PHE A 151 15.35 17.31 1.74
C PHE A 151 14.52 16.03 1.95
N LYS A 152 13.83 15.90 3.08
CA LYS A 152 12.98 14.74 3.39
C LYS A 152 11.89 14.55 2.34
N VAL A 153 11.19 15.62 1.98
CA VAL A 153 10.14 15.57 0.93
C VAL A 153 10.71 15.17 -0.44
N ILE A 154 11.89 15.67 -0.82
CA ILE A 154 12.55 15.25 -2.07
C ILE A 154 12.96 13.77 -1.99
N ALA A 155 13.55 13.36 -0.86
CA ALA A 155 14.06 12.01 -0.66
C ALA A 155 12.95 10.94 -0.66
N GLU A 156 11.90 11.18 0.11
CA GLU A 156 10.82 10.23 0.38
C GLU A 156 9.61 10.40 -0.56
N GLY A 157 9.54 11.53 -1.26
CA GLY A 157 8.38 11.90 -2.07
C GLY A 157 7.22 12.39 -1.21
N MET A 158 6.03 12.44 -1.81
CA MET A 158 4.78 12.70 -1.07
C MET A 158 3.78 11.59 -1.38
N PRO A 159 3.54 10.65 -0.43
CA PRO A 159 2.51 9.63 -0.55
C PRO A 159 1.14 10.23 -0.97
N GLY A 160 0.39 9.49 -1.77
CA GLY A 160 -0.92 9.92 -2.26
C GLY A 160 -0.88 11.05 -3.29
N THR A 161 0.29 11.28 -3.91
CA THR A 161 0.49 12.27 -4.97
C THR A 161 1.39 11.72 -6.06
N SER A 162 1.52 12.46 -7.16
CA SER A 162 2.47 12.15 -8.23
C SER A 162 3.91 12.60 -7.96
N MET A 163 4.26 12.99 -6.73
CA MET A 163 5.64 13.31 -6.35
C MET A 163 6.37 12.05 -5.85
N PRO A 164 7.21 11.40 -6.68
CA PRO A 164 7.90 10.17 -6.29
C PRO A 164 9.03 10.44 -5.31
N ALA A 165 9.51 9.37 -4.68
CA ALA A 165 10.74 9.38 -3.91
C ALA A 165 11.96 9.52 -4.83
N TRP A 166 12.82 10.51 -4.56
CA TRP A 166 14.07 10.71 -5.31
C TRP A 166 15.30 10.15 -4.61
N ALA A 167 15.14 9.20 -3.67
CA ALA A 167 16.25 8.48 -3.06
C ALA A 167 17.14 7.69 -4.05
N VAL A 168 16.68 7.51 -5.29
CA VAL A 168 17.48 7.00 -6.42
C VAL A 168 18.59 7.97 -6.86
N LEU A 169 18.44 9.27 -6.58
CA LEU A 169 19.48 10.26 -6.82
C LEU A 169 20.52 10.23 -5.69
N PRO A 170 21.79 10.49 -5.99
CA PRO A 170 22.81 10.71 -4.96
C PRO A 170 22.34 11.74 -3.94
N GLU A 171 22.70 11.55 -2.67
CA GLU A 171 22.36 12.49 -1.60
C GLU A 171 22.83 13.91 -1.90
N LYS A 172 24.04 14.07 -2.45
CA LYS A 172 24.57 15.36 -2.88
C LYS A 172 23.64 16.09 -3.87
N ASP A 173 23.09 15.36 -4.84
CA ASP A 173 22.17 15.95 -5.84
C ASP A 173 20.85 16.37 -5.20
N ARG A 174 20.38 15.65 -4.18
CA ARG A 174 19.19 16.05 -3.40
C ARG A 174 19.45 17.30 -2.58
N TRP A 175 20.62 17.45 -1.95
CA TRP A 175 21.00 18.71 -1.29
C TRP A 175 21.16 19.88 -2.28
N ASN A 176 21.72 19.63 -3.46
CA ASN A 176 21.77 20.62 -4.54
C ASN A 176 20.36 21.07 -4.97
N LEU A 177 19.40 20.13 -5.07
CA LEU A 177 17.99 20.45 -5.33
C LEU A 177 17.39 21.32 -4.22
N VAL A 178 17.67 21.04 -2.93
CA VAL A 178 17.24 21.91 -1.82
C VAL A 178 17.74 23.33 -2.02
N ALA A 179 19.03 23.50 -2.30
CA ALA A 179 19.62 24.81 -2.56
C ALA A 179 18.94 25.53 -3.74
N TYR A 180 18.69 24.81 -4.85
CA TYR A 180 18.03 25.38 -6.02
C TYR A 180 16.56 25.75 -5.76
N VAL A 181 15.77 24.89 -5.12
CA VAL A 181 14.34 25.13 -4.84
C VAL A 181 14.15 26.38 -3.96
N LYS A 182 15.07 26.63 -3.02
CA LYS A 182 15.05 27.84 -2.19
C LYS A 182 15.24 29.13 -3.00
N THR A 183 15.87 29.07 -4.17
CA THR A 183 16.09 30.25 -5.03
C THR A 183 14.81 30.82 -5.63
N PHE A 184 13.72 30.05 -5.68
CA PHE A 184 12.42 30.53 -6.19
C PHE A 184 11.72 31.52 -5.23
N ALA A 185 12.05 31.50 -3.93
CA ALA A 185 11.46 32.39 -2.94
C ALA A 185 12.50 32.84 -1.89
N PRO A 186 13.55 33.57 -2.29
CA PRO A 186 14.70 33.86 -1.43
C PRO A 186 14.32 34.65 -0.17
N GLU A 187 13.31 35.52 -0.26
CA GLU A 187 12.80 36.31 0.86
C GLU A 187 12.31 35.43 2.02
N GLN A 188 11.65 34.30 1.72
CA GLN A 188 11.14 33.39 2.75
C GLN A 188 12.26 32.74 3.58
N PHE A 189 13.46 32.61 3.00
CA PHE A 189 14.60 31.93 3.61
C PHE A 189 15.63 32.88 4.24
N LYS A 190 15.33 34.19 4.30
CA LYS A 190 16.16 35.17 5.02
C LYS A 190 16.07 35.02 6.53
N GLU A 191 14.87 34.71 7.03
CA GLU A 191 14.67 34.40 8.44
C GLU A 191 15.04 32.94 8.71
N ALA A 192 15.76 32.71 9.81
CA ALA A 192 16.11 31.37 10.24
C ALA A 192 14.85 30.57 10.61
N PRO A 193 14.77 29.27 10.25
CA PRO A 193 13.67 28.42 10.70
C PRO A 193 13.69 28.28 12.22
N LYS A 194 12.55 28.51 12.86
CA LYS A 194 12.36 28.29 14.30
C LYS A 194 11.76 26.92 14.50
N LYS A 195 12.45 26.03 15.20
CA LYS A 195 11.94 24.68 15.51
C LYS A 195 10.60 24.75 16.26
N LEU A 196 9.67 23.88 15.88
CA LEU A 196 8.44 23.68 16.64
C LEU A 196 8.74 22.84 17.88
N GLU A 197 8.42 23.36 19.05
CA GLU A 197 8.47 22.59 20.29
C GLU A 197 7.10 21.93 20.52
N LEU A 198 7.08 20.60 20.45
CA LEU A 198 5.89 19.82 20.75
C LEU A 198 5.72 19.69 22.27
N PRO A 199 4.46 19.64 22.75
CA PRO A 199 4.17 19.40 24.16
C PRO A 199 4.66 18.02 24.58
N LYS A 200 4.74 17.79 25.90
CA LYS A 200 5.20 16.52 26.45
C LYS A 200 4.36 15.37 25.90
N GLU A 201 5.04 14.34 25.38
CA GLU A 201 4.38 13.20 24.77
C GLU A 201 3.50 12.43 25.77
N VAL A 202 2.27 12.12 25.34
CA VAL A 202 1.35 11.25 26.07
C VAL A 202 1.33 9.88 25.40
N ALA A 203 1.64 8.83 26.16
CA ALA A 203 1.61 7.46 25.66
C ALA A 203 0.20 7.05 25.19
N SER A 204 0.15 6.19 24.17
CA SER A 204 -1.13 5.64 23.69
C SER A 204 -1.75 4.73 24.74
N SER A 205 -3.01 4.97 25.06
CA SER A 205 -3.85 4.18 25.96
C SER A 205 -5.31 4.32 25.55
N GLU A 206 -6.17 3.41 26.00
CA GLU A 206 -7.61 3.49 25.71
C GLU A 206 -8.21 4.82 26.18
N ALA A 207 -7.83 5.29 27.38
CA ALA A 207 -8.26 6.59 27.91
C ALA A 207 -7.77 7.76 27.03
N SER A 208 -6.52 7.70 26.55
CA SER A 208 -5.99 8.71 25.63
C SER A 208 -6.72 8.73 24.29
N ILE A 209 -7.04 7.56 23.73
CA ILE A 209 -7.75 7.44 22.45
C ILE A 209 -9.17 7.99 22.60
N LYS A 210 -9.85 7.65 23.70
CA LYS A 210 -11.17 8.18 24.02
C LYS A 210 -11.17 9.72 24.12
N ARG A 211 -10.23 10.29 24.87
CA ARG A 211 -10.06 11.75 24.96
C ARG A 211 -9.79 12.37 23.60
N GLY A 212 -8.93 11.76 22.79
CA GLY A 212 -8.66 12.21 21.43
C GLY A 212 -9.89 12.21 20.54
N LYS A 213 -10.77 11.20 20.65
CA LYS A 213 -12.03 11.15 19.92
C LYS A 213 -12.97 12.30 20.33
N GLU A 214 -13.17 12.50 21.62
CA GLU A 214 -14.01 13.59 22.16
C GLU A 214 -13.55 14.95 21.62
N MET A 215 -12.24 15.16 21.55
CA MET A 215 -11.65 16.36 20.99
C MET A 215 -11.79 16.50 19.48
N PHE A 216 -11.65 15.41 18.74
CA PHE A 216 -11.82 15.40 17.29
C PHE A 216 -13.25 15.84 16.90
N GLU A 217 -14.22 15.52 17.75
CA GLU A 217 -15.60 16.00 17.63
C GLU A 217 -15.73 17.46 18.10
N ALA A 218 -15.21 17.80 19.29
CA ALA A 218 -15.33 19.13 19.90
C ALA A 218 -14.64 20.26 19.10
N ILE A 219 -13.50 19.98 18.47
CA ILE A 219 -12.76 20.91 17.61
C ILE A 219 -13.22 20.80 16.15
N GLU A 220 -14.28 20.02 15.90
CA GLU A 220 -14.94 19.91 14.60
C GLU A 220 -14.06 19.36 13.47
N CYS A 221 -13.02 18.58 13.80
CA CYS A 221 -12.18 17.90 12.79
C CYS A 221 -13.03 17.01 11.85
N HIS A 222 -14.11 16.44 12.38
CA HIS A 222 -15.07 15.63 11.65
C HIS A 222 -15.81 16.38 10.52
N LYS A 223 -15.93 17.72 10.57
CA LYS A 223 -16.58 18.49 9.48
C LYS A 223 -15.83 18.38 8.16
N CYS A 224 -14.51 18.23 8.21
CA CYS A 224 -13.66 18.01 7.03
C CYS A 224 -13.33 16.53 6.85
N HIS A 225 -12.88 15.86 7.91
CA HIS A 225 -12.33 14.51 7.83
C HIS A 225 -13.37 13.39 7.98
N GLY A 226 -14.62 13.70 8.35
CA GLY A 226 -15.64 12.70 8.71
C GLY A 226 -15.40 12.11 10.10
N THR A 227 -16.45 11.54 10.70
CA THR A 227 -16.40 10.99 12.08
C THR A 227 -15.43 9.82 12.23
N GLU A 228 -15.29 9.03 11.17
CA GLU A 228 -14.38 7.90 11.08
C GLU A 228 -13.06 8.24 10.37
N GLY A 229 -12.84 9.52 10.07
CA GLY A 229 -11.64 10.02 9.40
C GLY A 229 -11.50 9.60 7.94
N ARG A 230 -12.57 9.19 7.23
CA ARG A 230 -12.49 8.73 5.82
C ARG A 230 -12.54 9.85 4.79
N ALA A 231 -12.33 11.08 5.25
CA ALA A 231 -12.39 12.30 4.48
C ALA A 231 -13.77 12.60 3.89
N ASP A 232 -14.83 12.03 4.46
CA ASP A 232 -16.24 12.14 4.05
C ASP A 232 -17.01 13.23 4.83
N GLY A 233 -16.29 14.21 5.38
CA GLY A 233 -16.91 15.31 6.12
C GLY A 233 -17.76 16.21 5.20
N PRO A 234 -18.85 16.82 5.72
CA PRO A 234 -19.77 17.65 4.93
C PRO A 234 -19.09 18.86 4.26
N SER A 235 -17.99 19.37 4.82
CA SER A 235 -17.26 20.50 4.24
C SER A 235 -16.31 20.10 3.10
N ARG A 236 -16.09 18.79 2.85
CA ARG A 236 -15.15 18.29 1.82
C ARG A 236 -15.29 18.99 0.46
N PRO A 237 -16.50 19.18 -0.12
CA PRO A 237 -16.64 19.78 -1.45
C PRO A 237 -16.22 21.25 -1.54
N GLU A 238 -16.22 21.96 -0.40
CA GLU A 238 -15.95 23.39 -0.33
C GLU A 238 -14.46 23.69 -0.10
N LEU A 239 -13.66 22.69 0.28
CA LEU A 239 -12.26 22.88 0.64
C LEU A 239 -11.41 23.24 -0.59
N LYS A 240 -10.82 24.43 -0.52
CA LYS A 240 -9.86 24.93 -1.51
C LYS A 240 -8.55 25.32 -0.85
N ASP A 241 -7.46 25.16 -1.58
CA ASP A 241 -6.17 25.71 -1.16
C ASP A 241 -6.12 27.22 -1.41
N GLU A 242 -5.04 27.88 -0.98
CA GLU A 242 -4.86 29.33 -1.18
C GLU A 242 -4.83 29.76 -2.66
N TRP A 243 -4.65 28.81 -3.59
CA TRP A 243 -4.70 29.05 -5.03
C TRP A 243 -6.09 28.79 -5.63
N GLY A 244 -7.09 28.46 -4.81
CA GLY A 244 -8.46 28.19 -5.23
C GLY A 244 -8.69 26.79 -5.80
N HIS A 245 -7.68 25.91 -5.76
CA HIS A 245 -7.83 24.54 -6.24
C HIS A 245 -8.49 23.65 -5.18
N PRO A 246 -9.34 22.69 -5.58
CA PRO A 246 -9.89 21.71 -4.65
C PRO A 246 -8.78 20.98 -3.87
N ILE A 247 -8.95 20.89 -2.55
CA ILE A 247 -8.01 20.19 -1.68
C ILE A 247 -8.74 19.25 -0.72
N PRO A 248 -9.09 18.03 -1.18
CA PRO A 248 -9.75 17.08 -0.31
C PRO A 248 -8.86 16.79 0.91
N PRO A 249 -9.46 16.59 2.09
CA PRO A 249 -8.72 16.27 3.30
C PRO A 249 -8.13 14.86 3.17
N ALA A 250 -7.05 14.60 3.92
CA ALA A 250 -6.48 13.26 3.99
C ALA A 250 -7.49 12.28 4.61
N ASN A 251 -7.58 11.08 4.03
CA ASN A 251 -8.25 9.94 4.66
C ASN A 251 -7.35 9.45 5.81
N LEU A 252 -7.73 9.80 7.03
CA LEU A 252 -6.99 9.53 8.26
C LEU A 252 -6.91 8.04 8.60
N ALA A 253 -7.79 7.21 8.03
CA ALA A 253 -7.71 5.75 8.13
C ALA A 253 -6.60 5.14 7.25
N LYS A 254 -5.98 5.94 6.36
CA LYS A 254 -4.88 5.52 5.45
C LYS A 254 -3.55 6.19 5.82
N ARG A 255 -3.01 5.87 7.00
CA ARG A 255 -1.80 6.55 7.53
C ARG A 255 -0.56 6.43 6.65
N TRP A 256 -0.43 5.35 5.88
CA TRP A 256 0.65 5.18 4.90
C TRP A 256 0.63 6.22 3.77
N ASP A 257 -0.49 6.93 3.60
CA ASP A 257 -0.70 7.96 2.58
C ASP A 257 -0.47 9.39 3.12
N PHE A 258 -0.05 9.54 4.37
CA PHE A 258 0.19 10.85 4.95
C PHE A 258 1.43 11.50 4.35
N ARG A 259 1.20 12.56 3.57
CA ARG A 259 2.24 13.37 2.89
C ARG A 259 3.36 13.87 3.80
N GLY A 260 3.06 14.08 5.08
CA GLY A 260 4.00 14.58 6.08
C GLY A 260 4.71 13.51 6.91
N GLY A 261 4.42 12.22 6.67
CA GLY A 261 4.86 11.09 7.47
C GLY A 261 3.75 10.48 8.32
N ALA A 262 3.89 9.18 8.62
CA ALA A 262 2.88 8.37 9.30
C ALA A 262 3.16 8.15 10.80
N THR A 263 4.29 8.66 11.32
CA THR A 263 4.65 8.47 12.73
C THR A 263 3.81 9.34 13.66
N ARG A 264 3.72 8.97 14.94
CA ARG A 264 3.02 9.78 15.96
C ARG A 264 3.56 11.20 16.00
N THR A 265 4.88 11.38 15.91
CA THR A 265 5.52 12.70 15.89
C THR A 265 5.19 13.49 14.63
N ASP A 266 5.19 12.86 13.45
CA ASP A 266 4.82 13.54 12.20
C ASP A 266 3.37 14.05 12.27
N ILE A 267 2.45 13.22 12.75
CA ILE A 267 1.02 13.54 12.93
C ILE A 267 0.86 14.68 13.95
N ALA A 268 1.47 14.56 15.13
CA ALA A 268 1.41 15.59 16.16
C ALA A 268 1.96 16.93 15.65
N THR A 269 3.04 16.90 14.85
CA THR A 269 3.60 18.10 14.22
C THR A 269 2.57 18.78 13.32
N ARG A 270 1.88 18.03 12.45
CA ARG A 270 0.86 18.59 11.55
C ARG A 270 -0.36 19.14 12.27
N ILE A 271 -0.77 18.52 13.37
CA ILE A 271 -1.87 19.06 14.20
C ILE A 271 -1.40 20.35 14.88
N ALA A 272 -0.19 20.35 15.45
CA ALA A 272 0.34 21.48 16.20
C ALA A 272 0.57 22.71 15.31
N ASN A 273 1.17 22.57 14.13
CA ASN A 273 1.52 23.71 13.25
C ASN A 273 0.65 23.87 12.00
N GLY A 274 -0.34 23.01 11.79
CA GLY A 274 -1.24 23.05 10.64
C GLY A 274 -0.55 22.73 9.32
N VAL A 275 -1.31 22.87 8.23
CA VAL A 275 -0.81 22.63 6.87
C VAL A 275 -0.95 23.93 6.08
N LEU A 276 0.17 24.63 5.87
CA LEU A 276 0.16 25.95 5.23
C LEU A 276 -0.39 25.90 3.79
N GLY A 277 -1.12 26.95 3.42
CA GLY A 277 -1.78 27.03 2.13
C GLY A 277 -3.04 26.17 2.01
N THR A 278 -3.54 25.61 3.11
CA THR A 278 -4.77 24.79 3.14
C THR A 278 -5.70 25.21 4.28
N PRO A 279 -6.97 24.80 4.26
CA PRO A 279 -7.91 25.06 5.36
C PRO A 279 -7.61 24.31 6.68
N MET A 280 -6.42 23.73 6.85
CA MET A 280 -6.06 22.94 8.04
C MET A 280 -5.19 23.81 8.96
N PRO A 281 -5.77 24.45 9.98
CA PRO A 281 -5.06 25.41 10.82
C PRO A 281 -4.11 24.71 11.80
N ALA A 282 -3.32 25.52 12.51
CA ALA A 282 -2.56 25.08 13.66
C ALA A 282 -3.49 24.95 14.87
N PHE A 283 -3.38 23.84 15.61
CA PHE A 283 -4.23 23.57 16.78
C PHE A 283 -3.49 23.67 18.11
N LEU A 284 -2.18 23.96 18.12
CA LEU A 284 -1.40 24.01 19.36
C LEU A 284 -1.99 24.97 20.41
N ASP A 285 -2.57 26.09 19.94
CA ASP A 285 -3.21 27.10 20.79
C ASP A 285 -4.75 26.97 20.84
N ALA A 286 -5.33 25.99 20.13
CA ALA A 286 -6.77 25.77 20.03
C ALA A 286 -7.27 24.60 20.90
N VAL A 287 -6.35 23.79 21.43
CA VAL A 287 -6.67 22.69 22.35
C VAL A 287 -6.78 23.19 23.80
N GLU A 288 -7.55 22.50 24.63
CA GLU A 288 -7.73 22.87 26.05
C GLU A 288 -6.42 22.79 26.84
N LYS A 289 -5.62 21.75 26.58
CA LYS A 289 -4.29 21.55 27.18
C LYS A 289 -3.28 21.25 26.08
N PRO A 290 -2.02 21.72 26.13
CA PRO A 290 -1.04 21.39 25.10
C PRO A 290 -0.90 19.88 24.85
N GLU A 291 -0.95 19.06 25.91
CA GLU A 291 -0.83 17.59 25.83
C GLU A 291 -1.96 16.92 25.02
N ASP A 292 -3.09 17.61 24.85
CA ASP A 292 -4.23 17.11 24.08
C ASP A 292 -3.90 16.88 22.59
N ILE A 293 -2.86 17.53 22.05
CA ILE A 293 -2.32 17.22 20.72
C ILE A 293 -1.96 15.73 20.60
N TRP A 294 -1.42 15.14 21.67
CA TRP A 294 -1.06 13.72 21.70
C TRP A 294 -2.27 12.82 21.88
N HIS A 295 -3.31 13.26 22.58
CA HIS A 295 -4.58 12.53 22.64
C HIS A 295 -5.24 12.44 21.26
N LEU A 296 -5.36 13.57 20.56
CA LEU A 296 -5.82 13.63 19.15
C LEU A 296 -4.96 12.74 18.24
N THR A 297 -3.64 12.82 18.37
CA THR A 297 -2.70 11.98 17.60
C THR A 297 -2.96 10.49 17.85
N ASN A 298 -3.14 10.08 19.11
CA ASN A 298 -3.40 8.69 19.46
C ASN A 298 -4.74 8.19 18.89
N PHE A 299 -5.76 9.05 18.88
CA PHE A 299 -7.03 8.75 18.21
C PHE A 299 -6.84 8.58 16.68
N ILE A 300 -6.18 9.51 16.01
CA ILE A 300 -5.91 9.42 14.55
C ILE A 300 -5.12 8.16 14.22
N VAL A 301 -4.14 7.79 15.04
CA VAL A 301 -3.39 6.54 14.89
C VAL A 301 -4.27 5.30 15.05
N SER A 302 -5.31 5.36 15.88
CA SER A 302 -6.25 4.27 16.10
C SER A 302 -7.27 4.07 14.96
N LEU A 303 -7.50 5.07 14.10
CA LEU A 303 -8.53 5.01 13.04
C LEU A 303 -8.22 3.99 11.94
N GLY A 304 -6.95 3.65 11.74
CA GLY A 304 -6.51 2.84 10.60
C GLY A 304 -5.27 2.01 10.87
N MET A 305 -5.09 0.99 10.05
CA MET A 305 -3.89 0.16 10.06
C MET A 305 -2.65 0.94 9.59
N ASP A 306 -1.44 0.49 9.99
CA ASP A 306 -0.19 1.18 9.59
C ASP A 306 0.01 1.16 8.07
N ARG A 307 -0.12 -0.03 7.45
CA ARG A 307 -0.02 -0.23 6.00
C ARG A 307 -0.75 -1.53 5.61
N PRO A 308 -1.49 -1.55 4.48
CA PRO A 308 -2.10 -2.78 4.00
C PRO A 308 -1.02 -3.78 3.57
N ALA A 309 -1.21 -5.04 3.95
CA ALA A 309 -0.47 -6.16 3.37
C ALA A 309 -1.12 -6.50 2.02
N TYR A 310 -0.48 -6.08 0.92
CA TYR A 310 -1.01 -6.31 -0.41
C TYR A 310 -1.02 -7.80 -0.74
N ALA A 311 -2.17 -8.29 -1.21
CA ALA A 311 -2.33 -9.64 -1.68
C ALA A 311 -1.47 -9.87 -2.93
N THR A 312 -0.88 -11.05 -3.06
CA THR A 312 -0.31 -11.56 -4.32
C THR A 312 -1.20 -12.64 -4.95
N LEU A 313 -2.04 -13.27 -4.13
CA LEU A 313 -3.05 -14.26 -4.45
C LEU A 313 -4.31 -13.95 -3.63
N ILE A 314 -5.47 -13.96 -4.28
CA ILE A 314 -6.78 -13.87 -3.63
C ILE A 314 -7.21 -15.30 -3.27
N THR A 315 -7.49 -15.54 -1.99
CA THR A 315 -7.88 -16.84 -1.47
C THR A 315 -9.37 -16.82 -1.17
N VAL A 316 -10.07 -17.87 -1.61
CA VAL A 316 -11.51 -18.02 -1.35
C VAL A 316 -11.70 -19.16 -0.35
N SER A 317 -12.08 -18.80 0.87
CA SER A 317 -12.21 -19.72 2.00
C SER A 317 -13.38 -20.70 1.80
N ALA A 318 -13.18 -21.97 2.15
CA ALA A 318 -14.29 -22.93 2.16
C ALA A 318 -15.22 -22.67 3.36
N ALA A 319 -16.52 -22.49 3.10
CA ALA A 319 -17.56 -22.31 4.11
C ALA A 319 -18.35 -23.61 4.31
N THR A 320 -18.67 -23.95 5.56
CA THR A 320 -19.40 -25.17 5.93
C THR A 320 -20.93 -25.02 5.90
N GLY A 321 -21.45 -23.86 5.50
CA GLY A 321 -22.88 -23.56 5.49
C GLY A 321 -23.24 -22.40 4.56
N ALA A 322 -24.41 -21.80 4.81
CA ALA A 322 -24.89 -20.65 4.06
C ALA A 322 -23.95 -19.45 4.26
N ILE A 323 -23.61 -18.76 3.17
CA ILE A 323 -22.87 -17.52 3.23
C ILE A 323 -23.89 -16.40 3.42
N PRO A 324 -23.72 -15.44 4.34
CA PRO A 324 -24.68 -14.35 4.52
C PRO A 324 -24.56 -13.28 3.42
N ASP A 325 -25.71 -12.75 2.98
CA ASP A 325 -25.76 -11.60 2.07
C ASP A 325 -25.43 -10.28 2.78
N ASP A 326 -25.61 -10.23 4.09
CA ASP A 326 -25.38 -9.01 4.87
C ASP A 326 -23.87 -8.71 5.00
N PRO A 327 -23.37 -7.57 4.45
CA PRO A 327 -21.95 -7.25 4.51
C PRO A 327 -21.42 -7.05 5.94
N GLY A 328 -22.29 -6.71 6.90
CA GLY A 328 -21.94 -6.51 8.31
C GLY A 328 -21.90 -7.79 9.15
N ALA A 329 -22.24 -8.95 8.58
CA ALA A 329 -22.35 -10.20 9.32
C ALA A 329 -21.02 -10.65 9.95
N GLU A 330 -21.09 -11.24 11.15
CA GLU A 330 -19.92 -11.80 11.87
C GLU A 330 -19.12 -12.82 11.05
N PHE A 331 -19.77 -13.49 10.09
CA PHE A 331 -19.10 -14.36 9.13
C PHE A 331 -17.97 -13.66 8.39
N TRP A 332 -18.21 -12.45 7.87
CA TRP A 332 -17.24 -11.68 7.08
C TRP A 332 -16.12 -11.13 7.95
N LYS A 333 -16.39 -10.80 9.21
CA LYS A 333 -15.36 -10.35 10.17
C LYS A 333 -14.31 -11.43 10.47
N LYS A 334 -14.68 -12.70 10.34
CA LYS A 334 -13.77 -13.85 10.53
C LYS A 334 -12.96 -14.21 9.28
N GLN A 335 -13.32 -13.70 8.11
CA GLN A 335 -12.57 -13.95 6.89
C GLN A 335 -11.32 -13.07 6.82
N ALA A 336 -10.21 -13.63 6.34
CA ALA A 336 -8.96 -12.91 6.20
C ALA A 336 -9.13 -11.79 5.15
N PRO A 337 -8.88 -10.51 5.49
CA PRO A 337 -8.91 -9.43 4.52
C PRO A 337 -7.70 -9.50 3.59
N GLN A 338 -7.95 -9.28 2.30
CA GLN A 338 -6.92 -9.27 1.27
C GLN A 338 -6.94 -7.92 0.56
N SER A 339 -5.90 -7.10 0.80
CA SER A 339 -5.82 -5.75 0.24
C SER A 339 -5.27 -5.80 -1.19
N VAL A 340 -6.00 -5.21 -2.12
CA VAL A 340 -5.64 -5.13 -3.54
C VAL A 340 -5.51 -3.65 -3.90
N PRO A 341 -4.30 -3.15 -4.24
CA PRO A 341 -4.13 -1.78 -4.67
C PRO A 341 -4.70 -1.60 -6.08
N LEU A 342 -5.35 -0.46 -6.33
CA LEU A 342 -5.87 -0.08 -7.64
C LEU A 342 -5.07 1.09 -8.18
N MET A 343 -5.01 1.17 -9.50
CA MET A 343 -4.32 2.23 -10.23
C MET A 343 -5.27 2.87 -11.22
N GLY A 344 -5.06 4.16 -11.49
CA GLY A 344 -5.81 4.86 -12.51
C GLY A 344 -5.55 4.29 -13.89
N GLN A 345 -6.63 4.16 -14.67
CA GLN A 345 -6.56 3.76 -16.07
C GLN A 345 -5.92 4.88 -16.90
N VAL A 346 -4.80 4.65 -17.58
CA VAL A 346 -4.10 5.70 -18.35
C VAL A 346 -3.84 5.34 -19.82
N ILE A 347 -4.44 4.25 -20.30
CA ILE A 347 -4.13 3.67 -21.61
C ILE A 347 -5.09 4.14 -22.70
N VAL A 348 -6.39 4.23 -22.38
CA VAL A 348 -7.49 4.55 -23.30
C VAL A 348 -8.21 5.79 -22.80
N ASP A 349 -8.57 6.72 -23.67
CA ASP A 349 -9.34 7.90 -23.27
C ASP A 349 -10.82 7.57 -22.96
N PRO A 350 -11.46 8.25 -21.98
CA PRO A 350 -10.89 9.21 -21.04
C PRO A 350 -10.03 8.54 -19.96
N ARG A 351 -8.83 9.10 -19.70
CA ARG A 351 -7.87 8.59 -18.72
C ARG A 351 -8.19 9.05 -17.30
N ASN A 352 -7.87 8.20 -16.33
CA ASN A 352 -7.86 8.51 -14.92
C ASN A 352 -6.41 8.58 -14.39
N PHE A 353 -5.84 9.77 -14.30
CA PHE A 353 -4.51 9.98 -13.71
C PHE A 353 -4.53 10.05 -12.18
N ASN A 354 -5.69 10.33 -11.59
CA ASN A 354 -5.86 10.57 -10.15
C ASN A 354 -7.04 9.73 -9.64
N PRO A 355 -6.87 8.41 -9.53
CA PRO A 355 -7.94 7.51 -9.10
C PRO A 355 -8.44 7.88 -7.70
N ALA A 356 -9.76 8.02 -7.55
CA ALA A 356 -10.37 8.25 -6.24
C ALA A 356 -10.33 6.98 -5.36
N ILE A 357 -10.47 5.80 -5.98
CA ILE A 357 -10.38 4.50 -5.33
C ILE A 357 -9.01 3.88 -5.65
N ASP A 358 -8.12 3.82 -4.66
CA ASP A 358 -6.75 3.31 -4.78
C ASP A 358 -6.53 1.98 -4.05
N LEU A 359 -7.53 1.49 -3.31
CA LEU A 359 -7.43 0.29 -2.49
C LEU A 359 -8.79 -0.38 -2.35
N MET A 360 -8.83 -1.67 -2.62
CA MET A 360 -9.97 -2.56 -2.38
C MET A 360 -9.57 -3.65 -1.39
N THR A 361 -10.34 -3.85 -0.34
CA THR A 361 -10.21 -5.04 0.51
C THR A 361 -11.20 -6.09 0.08
N ILE A 362 -10.70 -7.28 -0.22
CA ILE A 362 -11.48 -8.44 -0.65
C ILE A 362 -11.47 -9.48 0.46
N ARG A 363 -12.64 -10.01 0.78
CA ARG A 363 -12.81 -11.29 1.49
C ARG A 363 -13.67 -12.16 0.61
N ALA A 364 -13.31 -13.43 0.47
CA ALA A 364 -14.03 -14.31 -0.43
C ALA A 364 -14.28 -15.66 0.26
N ALA A 365 -15.47 -16.21 0.03
CA ALA A 365 -15.85 -17.51 0.55
C ALA A 365 -16.66 -18.27 -0.49
N TYR A 366 -16.64 -19.60 -0.40
CA TYR A 366 -17.43 -20.47 -1.28
C TYR A 366 -17.94 -21.69 -0.52
N ASN A 367 -19.02 -22.29 -1.00
CA ASN A 367 -19.49 -23.61 -0.58
C ASN A 367 -19.81 -24.47 -1.81
N ASP A 368 -20.54 -25.56 -1.66
CA ASP A 368 -20.93 -26.46 -2.74
C ASP A 368 -21.92 -25.83 -3.74
N LYS A 369 -22.55 -24.71 -3.40
CA LYS A 369 -23.61 -24.05 -4.18
C LYS A 369 -23.17 -22.74 -4.80
N GLU A 370 -22.44 -21.92 -4.06
CA GLU A 370 -22.19 -20.52 -4.40
C GLU A 370 -20.76 -20.08 -4.07
N VAL A 371 -20.33 -19.03 -4.76
CA VAL A 371 -19.15 -18.23 -4.42
C VAL A 371 -19.59 -16.82 -4.09
N ALA A 372 -18.95 -16.21 -3.10
CA ALA A 372 -19.28 -14.90 -2.57
C ALA A 372 -18.03 -14.04 -2.38
N PHE A 373 -18.16 -12.76 -2.71
CA PHE A 373 -17.13 -11.74 -2.61
C PHE A 373 -17.64 -10.60 -1.75
N HIS A 374 -16.99 -10.37 -0.62
CA HIS A 374 -17.16 -9.17 0.19
C HIS A 374 -16.06 -8.16 -0.15
N LEU A 375 -16.50 -7.05 -0.71
CA LEU A 375 -15.65 -5.94 -1.17
C LEU A 375 -15.83 -4.76 -0.22
N THR A 376 -14.73 -4.13 0.16
CA THR A 376 -14.73 -2.92 0.99
C THR A 376 -13.77 -1.90 0.40
N TRP A 377 -14.26 -0.68 0.14
CA TRP A 377 -13.45 0.46 -0.27
C TRP A 377 -13.95 1.73 0.40
N ASP A 378 -13.05 2.70 0.55
CA ASP A 378 -13.38 4.02 1.06
C ASP A 378 -13.85 4.89 -0.11
N ASP A 379 -14.93 5.62 0.13
CA ASP A 379 -15.62 6.44 -0.86
C ASP A 379 -16.26 7.63 -0.13
N PRO A 380 -15.94 8.89 -0.47
CA PRO A 380 -16.45 10.03 0.27
C PRO A 380 -17.97 10.24 0.16
N GLY A 381 -18.64 9.63 -0.82
CA GLY A 381 -20.08 9.86 -1.01
C GLY A 381 -20.76 8.81 -1.87
N GLU A 382 -21.91 8.33 -1.42
CA GLU A 382 -22.76 7.44 -2.21
C GLU A 382 -23.39 8.18 -3.39
N THR A 383 -22.98 7.81 -4.60
CA THR A 383 -23.34 8.52 -5.83
C THR A 383 -24.19 7.62 -6.74
N LYS A 384 -25.42 8.04 -7.01
CA LYS A 384 -26.30 7.44 -8.04
C LYS A 384 -26.05 8.00 -9.44
N GLY A 385 -25.43 9.17 -9.52
CA GLY A 385 -25.14 9.90 -10.75
C GLY A 385 -26.30 10.72 -11.28
N ASP A 386 -25.96 11.85 -11.90
CA ASP A 386 -26.86 12.69 -12.70
C ASP A 386 -26.71 12.43 -14.21
N GLY A 387 -25.74 11.59 -14.60
CA GLY A 387 -25.46 11.21 -15.99
C GLY A 387 -24.73 12.30 -16.79
N LYS A 388 -24.28 13.38 -16.15
CA LYS A 388 -23.56 14.50 -16.78
C LYS A 388 -22.20 14.73 -16.14
N GLN A 389 -22.20 15.09 -14.85
CA GLN A 389 -21.00 15.39 -14.07
C GLN A 389 -20.70 14.29 -13.07
N THR A 390 -21.75 13.69 -12.51
CA THR A 390 -21.65 12.57 -11.58
C THR A 390 -22.24 11.32 -12.20
N PHE A 391 -21.65 10.18 -11.89
CA PHE A 391 -22.07 8.88 -12.40
C PHE A 391 -22.42 7.95 -11.23
N PRO A 392 -23.04 6.78 -11.46
CA PRO A 392 -23.21 5.79 -10.42
C PRO A 392 -21.87 5.22 -9.99
N ASP A 393 -21.68 5.03 -8.68
CA ASP A 393 -20.57 4.23 -8.18
C ASP A 393 -20.70 2.80 -8.69
N ALA A 394 -19.56 2.17 -9.01
CA ALA A 394 -19.58 0.82 -9.54
C ALA A 394 -18.30 0.06 -9.19
N VAL A 395 -18.43 -1.27 -9.14
CA VAL A 395 -17.30 -2.19 -9.02
C VAL A 395 -17.53 -3.39 -9.93
N SER A 396 -16.47 -3.90 -10.53
CA SER A 396 -16.50 -5.12 -11.34
C SER A 396 -15.34 -6.04 -10.97
N LEU A 397 -15.66 -7.32 -10.79
CA LEU A 397 -14.69 -8.40 -10.78
C LEU A 397 -14.68 -9.03 -12.16
N GLN A 398 -13.58 -8.84 -12.86
CA GLN A 398 -13.35 -9.37 -14.20
C GLN A 398 -12.71 -10.75 -14.12
N PHE A 399 -13.22 -11.68 -14.92
CA PHE A 399 -12.69 -13.03 -15.07
C PHE A 399 -12.55 -13.39 -16.54
N ALA A 400 -11.57 -14.24 -16.86
CA ALA A 400 -11.54 -14.90 -18.16
C ALA A 400 -12.77 -15.82 -18.29
N PRO A 401 -13.48 -15.88 -19.43
CA PRO A 401 -14.68 -16.71 -19.58
C PRO A 401 -14.42 -18.21 -19.43
N GLN A 402 -13.16 -18.62 -19.66
CA GLN A 402 -12.67 -19.98 -19.47
C GLN A 402 -11.39 -19.93 -18.64
N ILE A 403 -11.11 -20.99 -17.88
CA ILE A 403 -9.83 -21.12 -17.17
C ILE A 403 -8.75 -21.30 -18.25
N PRO A 404 -7.77 -20.37 -18.37
CA PRO A 404 -6.77 -20.46 -19.42
C PRO A 404 -5.92 -21.73 -19.24
N THR A 405 -5.77 -22.50 -20.32
CA THR A 405 -4.86 -23.65 -20.38
C THR A 405 -3.45 -23.25 -20.82
N SER A 406 -3.31 -22.03 -21.35
CA SER A 406 -2.04 -21.40 -21.74
C SER A 406 -1.76 -20.16 -20.88
N THR A 407 -0.61 -19.52 -21.11
CA THR A 407 -0.27 -18.24 -20.47
C THR A 407 -1.04 -17.06 -21.05
N GLU A 408 -1.65 -17.20 -22.22
CA GLU A 408 -2.43 -16.14 -22.87
C GLU A 408 -3.74 -15.89 -22.11
N ARG A 409 -4.10 -14.61 -21.99
CA ARG A 409 -5.30 -14.17 -21.28
C ARG A 409 -5.93 -13.01 -22.04
N PRO A 410 -7.27 -12.87 -21.96
CA PRO A 410 -7.92 -11.64 -22.37
C PRO A 410 -7.28 -10.44 -21.69
N TYR A 411 -7.38 -9.29 -22.34
CA TYR A 411 -6.79 -8.08 -21.80
C TYR A 411 -7.42 -7.69 -20.44
N PHE A 412 -6.59 -7.32 -19.46
CA PHE A 412 -7.06 -6.95 -18.11
C PHE A 412 -7.90 -5.66 -18.10
N LEU A 413 -7.83 -4.87 -19.17
CA LEU A 413 -8.70 -3.71 -19.41
C LEU A 413 -10.01 -4.17 -20.07
N MET A 414 -10.72 -5.08 -19.42
CA MET A 414 -12.06 -5.51 -19.82
C MET A 414 -12.14 -6.22 -21.19
N GLY A 415 -11.09 -6.94 -21.57
CA GLY A 415 -11.01 -7.68 -22.84
C GLY A 415 -10.76 -6.79 -24.05
N ASP A 416 -10.90 -7.38 -25.23
CA ASP A 416 -10.78 -6.68 -26.51
C ASP A 416 -11.79 -7.24 -27.54
N ALA A 417 -11.61 -6.89 -28.82
CA ALA A 417 -12.52 -7.29 -29.89
C ALA A 417 -12.54 -8.81 -30.12
N ASN A 418 -11.43 -9.51 -29.87
CA ASN A 418 -11.29 -10.94 -30.06
C ASN A 418 -11.58 -11.70 -28.77
N ASP A 419 -11.07 -11.19 -27.65
CA ASP A 419 -11.12 -11.87 -26.36
C ASP A 419 -11.99 -11.11 -25.37
N ALA A 420 -13.26 -11.52 -25.30
CA ALA A 420 -14.20 -11.00 -24.34
C ALA A 420 -13.92 -11.50 -22.91
N VAL A 421 -14.41 -10.77 -21.93
CA VAL A 421 -14.32 -11.14 -20.51
C VAL A 421 -15.69 -11.20 -19.86
N TYR A 422 -15.77 -11.97 -18.78
CA TYR A 422 -16.91 -12.02 -17.88
C TYR A 422 -16.72 -11.02 -16.73
N LEU A 423 -17.78 -10.32 -16.36
CA LEU A 423 -17.82 -9.39 -15.23
C LEU A 423 -18.91 -9.82 -14.24
N LEU A 424 -18.52 -9.98 -12.98
CA LEU A 424 -19.45 -9.89 -11.85
C LEU A 424 -19.44 -8.44 -11.38
N ARG A 425 -20.53 -7.71 -11.62
CA ARG A 425 -20.57 -6.26 -11.49
C ARG A 425 -21.65 -5.82 -10.50
N TRP A 426 -21.33 -4.81 -9.71
CA TRP A 426 -22.29 -4.01 -8.98
C TRP A 426 -22.26 -2.57 -9.52
N GLU A 427 -23.44 -1.97 -9.64
CA GLU A 427 -23.60 -0.55 -9.97
C GLU A 427 -24.69 0.06 -9.10
N GLN A 428 -24.41 1.23 -8.56
CA GLN A 428 -25.32 1.89 -7.65
C GLN A 428 -26.65 2.22 -8.35
N GLY A 429 -27.76 1.88 -7.69
CA GLY A 429 -29.11 1.98 -8.26
C GLY A 429 -29.52 0.84 -9.20
N LYS A 430 -28.59 0.03 -9.73
CA LYS A 430 -28.90 -1.17 -10.55
C LYS A 430 -28.69 -2.49 -9.79
N GLY A 431 -27.88 -2.47 -8.74
CA GLY A 431 -27.57 -3.66 -7.95
C GLY A 431 -26.49 -4.53 -8.57
N VAL A 432 -26.47 -5.80 -8.17
CA VAL A 432 -25.50 -6.79 -8.65
C VAL A 432 -26.05 -7.50 -9.88
N GLY A 433 -25.19 -7.70 -10.88
CA GLY A 433 -25.50 -8.45 -12.08
C GLY A 433 -24.26 -9.01 -12.75
N GLU A 434 -24.48 -9.62 -13.91
CA GLU A 434 -23.45 -10.26 -14.71
C GLU A 434 -23.38 -9.58 -16.08
N ALA A 435 -22.18 -9.40 -16.61
CA ALA A 435 -21.98 -8.74 -17.88
C ALA A 435 -20.82 -9.36 -18.67
N LYS A 436 -20.85 -9.15 -19.98
CA LYS A 436 -19.74 -9.40 -20.90
C LYS A 436 -19.12 -8.08 -21.30
N ALA A 437 -17.80 -8.05 -21.42
CA ALA A 437 -17.10 -6.89 -21.97
C ALA A 437 -16.07 -7.26 -23.05
N ASN A 438 -15.96 -6.38 -24.04
CA ASN A 438 -15.03 -6.46 -25.17
C ASN A 438 -14.25 -5.13 -25.27
N GLY A 439 -13.78 -4.67 -24.13
CA GLY A 439 -13.16 -3.36 -23.88
C GLY A 439 -13.98 -2.51 -22.90
N PRO A 440 -13.36 -1.48 -22.31
CA PRO A 440 -13.92 -0.74 -21.17
C PRO A 440 -15.10 0.17 -21.53
N ALA A 441 -15.32 0.43 -22.82
CA ALA A 441 -16.47 1.18 -23.33
C ALA A 441 -17.62 0.28 -23.82
N LYS A 442 -17.44 -1.05 -23.82
CA LYS A 442 -18.39 -2.02 -24.38
C LYS A 442 -18.74 -3.07 -23.34
N ILE A 443 -19.67 -2.72 -22.46
CA ILE A 443 -20.19 -3.60 -21.41
C ILE A 443 -21.66 -3.91 -21.75
N ALA A 444 -22.00 -5.19 -21.83
CA ALA A 444 -23.37 -5.64 -22.08
C ALA A 444 -23.81 -6.63 -20.99
N PRO A 445 -25.04 -6.51 -20.45
CA PRO A 445 -25.54 -7.47 -19.48
C PRO A 445 -25.62 -8.88 -20.07
N LEU A 446 -25.45 -9.90 -19.23
CA LEU A 446 -25.68 -11.29 -19.60
C LEU A 446 -27.08 -11.73 -19.14
N ASP A 447 -27.87 -12.24 -20.09
CA ASP A 447 -29.20 -12.75 -19.80
C ASP A 447 -29.14 -14.01 -18.90
N GLY A 448 -30.14 -14.16 -18.03
CA GLY A 448 -30.25 -15.32 -17.13
C GLY A 448 -29.18 -15.36 -16.03
N GLY A 449 -28.61 -14.22 -15.66
CA GLY A 449 -27.70 -14.13 -14.50
C GLY A 449 -28.40 -14.52 -13.19
N GLU A 450 -27.69 -15.26 -12.35
CA GLU A 450 -28.15 -15.65 -11.00
C GLU A 450 -27.35 -14.90 -9.92
N ALA A 451 -26.57 -13.90 -10.33
CA ALA A 451 -25.83 -13.08 -9.39
C ALA A 451 -26.75 -12.23 -8.52
N THR A 452 -26.43 -12.19 -7.23
CA THR A 452 -27.17 -11.40 -6.24
C THR A 452 -26.17 -10.63 -5.38
N GLY A 453 -26.67 -9.66 -4.65
CA GLY A 453 -25.84 -9.02 -3.63
C GLY A 453 -26.47 -7.83 -2.96
N LYS A 454 -25.74 -7.32 -1.98
CA LYS A 454 -26.17 -6.23 -1.10
C LYS A 454 -25.00 -5.30 -0.85
N ALA A 455 -25.22 -4.03 -1.11
CA ALA A 455 -24.31 -2.94 -0.76
C ALA A 455 -24.83 -2.19 0.46
N VAL A 456 -23.92 -1.77 1.32
CA VAL A 456 -24.17 -0.86 2.43
C VAL A 456 -23.12 0.24 2.37
N PHE A 457 -23.56 1.49 2.28
CA PHE A 457 -22.71 2.66 2.43
C PHE A 457 -22.90 3.26 3.82
N ALA A 458 -21.82 3.49 4.54
CA ALA A 458 -21.84 4.20 5.82
C ALA A 458 -20.48 4.83 6.13
N ASN A 459 -20.49 6.08 6.57
CA ASN A 459 -19.30 6.83 7.03
C ASN A 459 -18.13 6.72 6.06
N GLY A 460 -18.37 7.09 4.79
CA GLY A 460 -17.32 7.20 3.79
C GLY A 460 -16.77 5.85 3.31
N ARG A 461 -17.57 4.79 3.38
CA ARG A 461 -17.14 3.42 3.05
C ARG A 461 -18.28 2.58 2.52
N TYR A 462 -18.01 1.87 1.44
CA TYR A 462 -18.85 0.80 0.93
C TYR A 462 -18.45 -0.55 1.52
N GLN A 463 -19.46 -1.37 1.82
CA GLN A 463 -19.34 -2.79 2.03
C GLN A 463 -20.33 -3.49 1.11
N LEU A 464 -19.83 -4.34 0.21
CA LEU A 464 -20.61 -4.98 -0.83
C LEU A 464 -20.39 -6.49 -0.79
N VAL A 465 -21.47 -7.26 -0.68
CA VAL A 465 -21.42 -8.71 -0.93
C VAL A 465 -22.01 -8.96 -2.31
N MET A 466 -21.23 -9.59 -3.19
CA MET A 466 -21.69 -10.13 -4.47
C MET A 466 -21.58 -11.64 -4.45
N LYS A 467 -22.61 -12.32 -4.94
CA LYS A 467 -22.67 -13.78 -5.00
C LYS A 467 -23.10 -14.24 -6.37
N ARG A 468 -22.74 -15.48 -6.70
CA ARG A 468 -23.33 -16.24 -7.80
C ARG A 468 -23.16 -17.73 -7.57
N PRO A 469 -23.94 -18.58 -8.26
CA PRO A 469 -23.71 -20.02 -8.24
C PRO A 469 -22.27 -20.40 -8.62
N LEU A 470 -21.74 -21.43 -7.95
CA LEU A 470 -20.38 -21.93 -8.17
C LEU A 470 -20.22 -22.53 -9.58
N ALA A 471 -21.26 -23.24 -10.03
CA ALA A 471 -21.34 -23.79 -11.37
C ALA A 471 -21.59 -22.68 -12.41
N ALA A 472 -20.95 -22.80 -13.56
CA ALA A 472 -21.29 -21.99 -14.72
C ALA A 472 -22.57 -22.52 -15.38
N LYS A 473 -23.57 -21.66 -15.57
CA LYS A 473 -24.76 -21.94 -16.39
C LYS A 473 -24.85 -20.97 -17.56
N GLY A 474 -24.86 -21.49 -18.78
CA GLY A 474 -24.90 -20.66 -19.99
C GLY A 474 -23.53 -20.17 -20.45
N GLU A 475 -23.50 -19.65 -21.67
CA GLU A 475 -22.28 -19.28 -22.38
C GLU A 475 -21.60 -18.04 -21.76
N GLY A 476 -20.26 -18.02 -21.78
CA GLY A 476 -19.48 -16.86 -21.33
C GLY A 476 -19.32 -16.71 -19.81
N ARG A 477 -19.81 -17.66 -19.00
CA ARG A 477 -19.63 -17.66 -17.54
C ARG A 477 -18.51 -18.61 -17.11
N PRO A 478 -17.52 -18.17 -16.33
CA PRO A 478 -16.48 -19.06 -15.85
C PRO A 478 -17.01 -19.95 -14.71
N PRO A 479 -16.59 -21.23 -14.65
CA PRO A 479 -16.77 -22.06 -13.47
C PRO A 479 -15.72 -21.69 -12.41
N PHE A 480 -16.09 -21.81 -11.13
CA PHE A 480 -15.13 -21.70 -10.03
C PHE A 480 -14.80 -23.11 -9.51
N VAL A 481 -13.56 -23.53 -9.73
CA VAL A 481 -13.10 -24.89 -9.41
C VAL A 481 -12.13 -24.83 -8.22
N PRO A 482 -12.36 -25.62 -7.14
CA PRO A 482 -11.41 -25.76 -6.04
C PRO A 482 -9.99 -26.07 -6.52
N ALA A 483 -9.00 -25.49 -5.84
CA ALA A 483 -7.57 -25.62 -6.15
C ALA A 483 -7.09 -25.07 -7.50
N ALA A 484 -7.98 -24.60 -8.39
CA ALA A 484 -7.60 -23.97 -9.66
C ALA A 484 -7.22 -22.49 -9.46
N PHE A 485 -6.27 -22.01 -10.25
CA PHE A 485 -5.90 -20.60 -10.32
C PHE A 485 -6.75 -19.90 -11.38
N THR A 486 -7.70 -19.09 -10.92
CA THR A 486 -8.61 -18.33 -11.78
C THR A 486 -8.10 -16.89 -11.89
N PRO A 487 -7.76 -16.39 -13.09
CA PRO A 487 -7.39 -14.99 -13.24
C PRO A 487 -8.55 -14.07 -12.86
N VAL A 488 -8.26 -13.05 -12.05
CA VAL A 488 -9.23 -12.01 -11.68
C VAL A 488 -8.59 -10.63 -11.79
N ALA A 489 -9.35 -9.65 -12.27
CA ALA A 489 -8.99 -8.24 -12.18
C ALA A 489 -10.15 -7.46 -11.55
N VAL A 490 -9.84 -6.33 -10.93
CA VAL A 490 -10.84 -5.47 -10.28
C VAL A 490 -10.89 -4.15 -11.03
N GLN A 491 -12.10 -3.64 -11.26
CA GLN A 491 -12.35 -2.28 -11.71
C GLN A 491 -13.30 -1.59 -10.74
N ALA A 492 -13.08 -0.31 -10.46
CA ALA A 492 -13.90 0.49 -9.58
C ALA A 492 -14.06 1.91 -10.12
N TRP A 493 -15.22 2.51 -9.85
CA TRP A 493 -15.59 3.85 -10.28
C TRP A 493 -16.18 4.59 -9.07
N GLU A 494 -15.57 5.73 -8.73
CA GLU A 494 -16.17 6.72 -7.83
C GLU A 494 -16.89 7.78 -8.67
N GLY A 495 -18.20 7.66 -8.73
CA GLY A 495 -19.05 8.40 -9.63
C GLY A 495 -19.09 9.91 -9.30
N GLY A 496 -18.89 10.30 -8.05
CA GLY A 496 -18.82 11.68 -7.60
C GLY A 496 -17.55 12.41 -8.09
N ALA A 497 -16.43 11.71 -8.27
CA ALA A 497 -15.23 12.20 -8.97
C ALA A 497 -15.36 12.22 -10.50
N GLY A 498 -16.55 11.91 -11.02
CA GLY A 498 -16.81 11.84 -12.45
C GLY A 498 -16.06 10.68 -13.11
N GLU A 499 -15.84 9.58 -12.39
CA GLU A 499 -15.33 8.33 -12.96
C GLU A 499 -16.47 7.54 -13.62
N THR A 500 -16.30 7.17 -14.88
CA THR A 500 -17.23 6.33 -15.64
C THR A 500 -16.56 5.75 -16.88
N GLY A 501 -17.10 4.65 -17.41
CA GLY A 501 -16.57 4.00 -18.61
C GLY A 501 -15.07 3.70 -18.48
N PRO A 502 -14.21 4.11 -19.43
CA PRO A 502 -12.76 3.91 -19.32
C PRO A 502 -12.07 4.66 -18.17
N LYS A 503 -12.62 5.79 -17.71
CA LYS A 503 -12.05 6.57 -16.61
C LYS A 503 -12.41 5.89 -15.29
N MET A 504 -11.51 5.02 -14.83
CA MET A 504 -11.72 4.15 -13.68
C MET A 504 -10.42 3.87 -12.95
N SER A 505 -10.56 3.27 -11.77
CA SER A 505 -9.50 2.55 -11.09
C SER A 505 -9.50 1.08 -11.49
N LEU A 506 -8.34 0.48 -11.70
CA LEU A 506 -8.25 -0.94 -12.02
C LEU A 506 -6.98 -1.62 -11.50
N THR A 507 -6.98 -2.94 -11.60
CA THR A 507 -5.80 -3.78 -11.40
C THR A 507 -5.35 -4.42 -12.71
N SER A 508 -4.10 -4.88 -12.77
CA SER A 508 -3.74 -5.96 -13.68
C SER A 508 -4.35 -7.29 -13.22
N TRP A 509 -4.02 -8.39 -13.91
CA TRP A 509 -4.43 -9.72 -13.49
C TRP A 509 -3.80 -10.13 -12.14
N TYR A 510 -4.66 -10.44 -11.18
CA TYR A 510 -4.37 -11.27 -10.01
C TYR A 510 -4.78 -12.72 -10.30
N TYR A 511 -4.39 -13.61 -9.40
CA TYR A 511 -5.01 -14.92 -9.31
C TYR A 511 -5.94 -15.00 -8.12
N LEU A 512 -7.00 -15.76 -8.31
CA LEU A 512 -7.92 -16.20 -7.29
C LEU A 512 -7.85 -17.72 -7.20
N ARG A 513 -7.77 -18.25 -5.97
CA ARG A 513 -7.74 -19.70 -5.73
C ARG A 513 -8.74 -20.06 -4.63
N LEU A 514 -9.64 -20.97 -4.97
CA LEU A 514 -10.52 -21.62 -4.00
C LEU A 514 -9.70 -22.61 -3.18
N GLU A 515 -9.87 -22.56 -1.86
CA GLU A 515 -9.27 -23.55 -0.98
C GLU A 515 -9.76 -24.96 -1.34
N GLU A 516 -9.01 -25.98 -0.93
CA GLU A 516 -9.53 -27.35 -1.03
C GLU A 516 -10.54 -27.55 0.09
N PRO A 517 -11.69 -28.19 -0.19
CA PRO A 517 -12.63 -28.56 0.86
C PRO A 517 -11.88 -29.33 1.94
N GLN A 518 -12.04 -28.93 3.20
CA GLN A 518 -11.42 -29.61 4.33
C GLN A 518 -11.95 -31.06 4.39
N SER A 519 -11.24 -31.99 3.75
CA SER A 519 -11.66 -33.38 3.73
C SER A 519 -11.27 -34.05 5.04
N ASN A 520 -12.27 -34.54 5.78
CA ASN A 520 -12.03 -35.38 6.96
C ASN A 520 -11.23 -36.64 6.62
N ARG A 521 -11.08 -37.00 5.33
CA ARG A 521 -10.19 -38.06 4.85
C ARG A 521 -8.78 -37.95 5.42
N ARG A 522 -8.22 -36.74 5.61
CA ARG A 522 -6.89 -36.59 6.19
C ARG A 522 -6.79 -37.05 7.66
N PHE A 523 -7.90 -37.03 8.39
CA PHE A 523 -7.99 -37.49 9.77
C PHE A 523 -8.55 -38.92 9.90
N ILE A 524 -9.28 -39.40 8.89
CA ILE A 524 -9.92 -40.73 8.89
C ILE A 524 -9.05 -41.78 8.19
N ILE A 525 -8.43 -41.45 7.05
CA ILE A 525 -7.66 -42.42 6.24
C ILE A 525 -6.44 -42.94 7.00
N PRO A 526 -5.59 -42.12 7.65
CA PRO A 526 -4.41 -42.65 8.32
C PRO A 526 -4.74 -43.63 9.47
N PRO A 527 -5.73 -43.37 10.36
CA PRO A 527 -6.17 -44.36 11.35
C PRO A 527 -6.74 -45.64 10.72
N VAL A 528 -7.57 -45.53 9.67
CA VAL A 528 -8.16 -46.69 8.99
C VAL A 528 -7.07 -47.55 8.35
N VAL A 529 -6.12 -46.94 7.65
CA VAL A 529 -4.97 -47.64 7.06
C VAL A 529 -4.12 -48.29 8.15
N ALA A 530 -3.87 -47.62 9.27
CA ALA A 530 -3.13 -48.19 10.41
C ALA A 530 -3.86 -49.43 10.99
N ILE A 531 -5.17 -49.38 11.16
CA ILE A 531 -5.99 -50.49 11.66
C ILE A 531 -5.95 -51.67 10.68
N LEU A 532 -6.14 -51.42 9.38
CA LEU A 532 -6.11 -52.47 8.35
C LEU A 532 -4.72 -53.11 8.25
N THR A 533 -3.65 -52.31 8.34
CA THR A 533 -2.27 -52.81 8.33
C THR A 533 -2.00 -53.68 9.56
N LEU A 534 -2.45 -53.25 10.74
CA LEU A 534 -2.34 -54.03 11.98
C LEU A 534 -3.13 -55.35 11.89
N ALA A 535 -4.36 -55.31 11.38
CA ALA A 535 -5.16 -56.50 11.18
C ALA A 535 -4.49 -57.50 10.22
N ALA A 536 -3.93 -57.01 9.10
CA ALA A 536 -3.17 -57.83 8.16
C ALA A 536 -1.93 -58.47 8.81
N MET A 537 -1.17 -57.71 9.60
CA MET A 537 -0.01 -58.24 10.34
C MET A 537 -0.42 -59.32 11.34
N ILE A 538 -1.49 -59.11 12.11
CA ILE A 538 -2.03 -60.11 13.05
C ILE A 538 -2.46 -61.37 12.29
N LEU A 539 -3.09 -61.22 11.13
CA LEU A 539 -3.57 -62.33 10.31
C LEU A 539 -2.41 -63.15 9.76
N VAL A 540 -1.35 -62.50 9.26
CA VAL A 540 -0.10 -63.15 8.81
C VAL A 540 0.55 -63.94 9.95
N VAL A 541 0.69 -63.34 11.14
CA VAL A 541 1.24 -64.02 12.33
C VAL A 541 0.39 -65.23 12.73
N ARG A 542 -0.95 -65.10 12.70
CA ARG A 542 -1.87 -66.21 12.99
C ARG A 542 -1.77 -67.34 11.97
N THR A 543 -1.66 -67.04 10.69
CA THR A 543 -1.48 -68.07 9.64
C THR A 543 -0.12 -68.76 9.78
N ALA A 544 0.95 -68.02 10.02
CA ALA A 544 2.29 -68.60 10.21
C ALA A 544 2.37 -69.52 11.44
N ASN A 545 1.64 -69.18 12.52
CA ASN A 545 1.55 -70.00 13.73
C ASN A 545 0.58 -71.20 13.62
N ARG A 546 -0.26 -71.27 12.59
CA ARG A 546 -1.13 -72.43 12.31
C ARG A 546 -0.48 -73.48 11.41
N THR A 547 0.60 -73.10 10.71
CA THR A 547 1.38 -73.96 9.82
C THR A 547 2.62 -74.58 10.50
N ARG A 548 2.78 -74.33 11.80
CA ARG A 548 3.65 -75.11 12.71
C ARG A 548 2.76 -75.96 13.59
#